data_AF-A0A5N5EB03-F1
#
_entry.id   AF-A0A5N5EB03-F1
#
_cell.length_a   1.000
_cell.length_b   1.000
_cell.length_c   1.000
_cell.angle_alpha   90.00
_cell.angle_beta   90.00
_cell.angle_gamma   90.00
#
_symmetry.space_group_name_H-M   'P 1'
#
loop_
_entity.id
_entity.type
_entity.pdbx_description
1 polymer ?
#
loop_
_entity_poly.entity_id
_entity_poly.type
_entity_poly.pdbx_seq_one_letter_code
_entity_poly.pdbx_strand_id
1 'polypeptide(L)'
;MTPEVIPETSKPKRVSPLAIVLCVISAVAIALAAVSAYLYFGPGGTRDIAAIDQTRDEVAQASSDQAVAMFQYDYNNVDQQLHAATDGLTGDFQGTFTNLIESVIIPGAKEKSLTVQVVVQGAAVLDAEADSATTMLFLNQITTSSESPEAVASGSRV
;
A
#
# COMPACT_ATOMS: atom_id res chain seq x y z
N MET A 1 62.01 -66.51 4.58
CA MET A 1 61.63 -66.18 3.19
C MET A 1 60.17 -65.75 3.22
N THR A 2 59.94 -64.45 3.05
CA THR A 2 58.63 -63.78 3.08
C THR A 2 57.94 -63.91 1.71
N PRO A 3 56.68 -64.35 1.60
CA PRO A 3 55.91 -64.10 0.40
C PRO A 3 55.17 -62.76 0.51
N GLU A 4 55.61 -61.89 -0.38
CA GLU A 4 55.00 -60.73 -1.01
C GLU A 4 53.47 -60.54 -0.86
N VAL A 5 53.08 -59.34 -0.44
CA VAL A 5 51.71 -58.80 -0.53
C VAL A 5 51.51 -58.26 -1.94
N ILE A 6 50.51 -58.77 -2.66
CA ILE A 6 50.03 -58.17 -3.93
C ILE A 6 48.78 -57.34 -3.59
N PRO A 7 48.73 -56.03 -3.94
CA PRO A 7 47.54 -55.22 -3.73
C PRO A 7 46.48 -55.53 -4.79
N GLU A 8 45.25 -55.86 -4.36
CA GLU A 8 44.11 -55.91 -5.26
C GLU A 8 43.80 -54.52 -5.80
N THR A 9 43.84 -54.39 -7.13
CA THR A 9 43.45 -53.17 -7.84
C THR A 9 41.93 -53.12 -7.94
N SER A 10 41.30 -52.15 -7.26
CA SER A 10 39.86 -51.95 -7.33
C SER A 10 39.46 -51.44 -8.73
N LYS A 11 38.74 -52.28 -9.48
CA LYS A 11 38.22 -52.00 -10.82
C LYS A 11 37.25 -50.80 -10.80
N PRO A 12 37.40 -49.78 -11.67
CA PRO A 12 36.50 -48.63 -11.66
C PRO A 12 35.10 -49.04 -12.14
N LYS A 13 34.08 -48.73 -11.33
CA LYS A 13 32.68 -49.06 -11.58
C LYS A 13 32.17 -48.24 -12.78
N ARG A 14 31.93 -48.88 -13.92
CA ARG A 14 31.34 -48.25 -15.12
C ARG A 14 29.89 -47.86 -14.84
N VAL A 15 29.58 -46.57 -14.87
CA VAL A 15 28.21 -46.05 -14.75
C VAL A 15 27.43 -46.27 -16.05
N SER A 16 26.19 -46.75 -15.97
CA SER A 16 25.35 -47.02 -17.15
C SER A 16 24.78 -45.72 -17.72
N PRO A 17 24.58 -45.62 -19.05
CA PRO A 17 24.04 -44.40 -19.67
C PRO A 17 22.64 -44.05 -19.16
N LEU A 18 21.84 -45.06 -18.78
CA LEU A 18 20.55 -44.88 -18.13
C LEU A 18 20.68 -44.16 -16.76
N ALA A 19 21.68 -44.53 -15.96
CA ALA A 19 21.93 -43.88 -14.67
C ALA A 19 22.37 -42.42 -14.86
N ILE A 20 23.14 -42.13 -15.92
CA ILE A 20 23.53 -40.76 -16.27
C ILE A 20 22.30 -39.93 -16.66
N VAL A 21 21.44 -40.45 -17.53
CA VAL A 21 20.20 -39.77 -17.95
C VAL A 21 19.28 -39.49 -16.75
N LEU A 22 19.10 -40.48 -15.87
CA LEU A 22 18.24 -40.32 -14.69
C LEU A 22 18.81 -39.28 -13.71
N CYS A 23 20.13 -39.24 -13.53
CA CYS A 23 20.82 -38.22 -12.74
C CYS A 23 20.63 -36.82 -13.34
N VAL A 24 20.75 -36.67 -14.66
CA VAL A 24 20.57 -35.39 -15.35
C VAL A 24 19.13 -34.88 -15.19
N ILE A 25 18.13 -35.75 -15.40
CA ILE A 25 16.71 -35.39 -15.23
C ILE A 25 16.44 -34.95 -13.78
N SER A 26 16.98 -35.69 -12.80
CA SER A 26 16.81 -35.36 -11.38
C SER A 26 17.44 -34.02 -11.03
N ALA A 27 18.64 -33.74 -11.54
CA ALA A 27 19.31 -32.46 -11.32
C ALA A 27 18.52 -31.28 -11.93
N VAL A 28 17.96 -31.45 -13.12
CA VAL A 28 17.11 -30.44 -13.77
C VAL A 28 15.83 -30.20 -12.96
N ALA A 29 15.18 -31.25 -12.46
CA ALA A 29 13.97 -31.13 -11.65
C ALA A 29 14.24 -30.36 -10.34
N ILE A 30 15.36 -30.63 -9.67
CA ILE A 30 15.76 -29.92 -8.44
C ILE A 30 16.05 -28.44 -8.74
N ALA A 31 16.74 -28.14 -9.83
CA ALA A 31 17.03 -26.76 -10.23
C ALA A 31 15.73 -25.98 -10.48
N LEU A 32 14.78 -26.57 -11.21
CA LEU A 32 13.47 -25.95 -11.45
C LEU A 32 12.70 -25.71 -10.14
N ALA A 33 12.67 -26.69 -9.24
CA ALA A 33 12.03 -26.54 -7.93
C ALA A 33 12.66 -25.42 -7.09
N ALA A 34 14.00 -25.29 -7.12
CA ALA A 34 14.71 -24.23 -6.41
C ALA A 34 14.40 -22.84 -7.00
N VAL A 35 14.35 -22.70 -8.34
CA VAL A 35 13.95 -21.44 -8.99
C VAL A 35 12.50 -21.11 -8.66
N SER A 36 11.58 -22.06 -8.74
CA SER A 36 10.18 -21.84 -8.38
C SER A 36 10.00 -21.46 -6.91
N ALA A 37 10.74 -22.10 -6.00
CA ALA A 37 10.73 -21.74 -4.58
C ALA A 37 11.30 -20.34 -4.35
N TYR A 38 12.40 -19.98 -5.04
CA TYR A 38 12.98 -18.64 -4.98
C TYR A 38 12.02 -17.58 -5.53
N LEU A 39 11.31 -17.84 -6.62
CA LEU A 39 10.32 -16.91 -7.17
C LEU A 39 9.04 -16.82 -6.32
N TYR A 40 8.70 -17.85 -5.54
CA TYR A 40 7.50 -17.86 -4.70
C TYR A 40 7.74 -17.28 -3.30
N PHE A 41 8.89 -17.58 -2.69
CA PHE A 41 9.27 -17.19 -1.33
C PHE A 41 10.35 -16.10 -1.25
N GLY A 42 10.97 -15.74 -2.37
CA GLY A 42 11.97 -14.68 -2.43
C GLY A 42 11.35 -13.28 -2.50
N PRO A 43 12.18 -12.23 -2.37
CA PRO A 43 11.73 -10.85 -2.39
C PRO A 43 11.04 -10.51 -3.72
N GLY A 44 9.78 -10.04 -3.66
CA GLY A 44 8.97 -9.75 -4.84
C GLY A 44 8.24 -10.98 -5.41
N GLY A 45 8.17 -12.07 -4.65
CA GLY A 45 7.43 -13.27 -5.02
C GLY A 45 5.91 -13.07 -4.98
N THR A 46 5.16 -14.08 -5.40
CA THR A 46 3.69 -14.00 -5.53
C THR A 46 2.95 -13.72 -4.21
N ARG A 47 3.53 -14.10 -3.05
CA ARG A 47 2.99 -13.73 -1.73
C ARG A 47 3.16 -12.23 -1.46
N ASP A 48 4.29 -11.65 -1.87
CA ASP A 48 4.56 -10.23 -1.69
C ASP A 48 3.64 -9.41 -2.60
N ILE A 49 3.38 -9.85 -3.84
CA ILE A 49 2.46 -9.13 -4.74
C ILE A 49 1.04 -9.04 -4.17
N ALA A 50 0.46 -10.14 -3.68
CA ALA A 50 -0.87 -10.11 -3.08
C ALA A 50 -0.93 -9.26 -1.80
N ALA A 51 0.12 -9.29 -0.99
CA ALA A 51 0.24 -8.42 0.18
C ALA A 51 0.40 -6.94 -0.19
N ILE A 52 1.15 -6.64 -1.27
CA ILE A 52 1.34 -5.29 -1.81
C ILE A 52 0.02 -4.74 -2.37
N ASP A 53 -0.74 -5.55 -3.11
CA ASP A 53 -2.04 -5.13 -3.67
C ASP A 53 -3.05 -4.83 -2.55
N GLN A 54 -3.15 -5.70 -1.54
CA GLN A 54 -3.98 -5.43 -0.36
C GLN A 54 -3.54 -4.15 0.37
N THR A 55 -2.22 -3.96 0.53
CA THR A 55 -1.67 -2.75 1.17
C THR A 55 -2.04 -1.49 0.37
N ARG A 56 -2.06 -1.55 -0.97
CA ARG A 56 -2.44 -0.42 -1.82
C ARG A 56 -3.90 -0.04 -1.66
N ASP A 57 -4.80 -1.01 -1.59
CA ASP A 57 -6.23 -0.75 -1.37
C ASP A 57 -6.46 -0.13 0.02
N GLU A 58 -5.79 -0.65 1.05
CA GLU A 58 -5.86 -0.11 2.42
C GLU A 58 -5.34 1.32 2.50
N VAL A 59 -4.21 1.62 1.84
CA VAL A 59 -3.66 2.98 1.74
C VAL A 59 -4.62 3.91 1.00
N ALA A 60 -5.17 3.48 -0.15
CA ALA A 60 -6.12 4.30 -0.91
C ALA A 60 -7.38 4.62 -0.09
N GLN A 61 -7.88 3.64 0.67
CA GLN A 61 -9.03 3.81 1.56
C GLN A 61 -8.70 4.76 2.72
N ALA A 62 -7.59 4.54 3.42
CA ALA A 62 -7.17 5.39 4.54
C ALA A 62 -6.98 6.85 4.12
N SER A 63 -6.31 7.08 2.99
CA SER A 63 -6.15 8.43 2.42
C SER A 63 -7.50 9.06 2.04
N SER A 64 -8.42 8.27 1.48
CA SER A 64 -9.75 8.73 1.11
C SER A 64 -10.56 9.16 2.32
N ASP A 65 -10.57 8.34 3.37
CA ASP A 65 -11.28 8.62 4.62
C ASP A 65 -10.70 9.85 5.33
N GLN A 66 -9.38 9.98 5.33
CA GLN A 66 -8.70 11.15 5.90
C GLN A 66 -9.04 12.43 5.12
N ALA A 67 -9.07 12.38 3.79
CA ALA A 67 -9.47 13.53 2.99
C ALA A 67 -10.93 13.92 3.23
N VAL A 68 -11.84 12.96 3.35
CA VAL A 68 -13.23 13.24 3.73
C VAL A 68 -13.28 13.91 5.10
N ALA A 69 -12.58 13.39 6.11
CA ALA A 69 -12.54 13.99 7.44
C ALA A 69 -12.05 15.44 7.43
N MET A 70 -11.03 15.76 6.62
CA MET A 70 -10.47 17.11 6.53
C MET A 70 -11.37 18.12 5.83
N PHE A 71 -12.15 17.69 4.83
CA PHE A 71 -12.86 18.62 3.94
C PHE A 71 -14.38 18.63 4.15
N GLN A 72 -14.98 17.56 4.68
CA GLN A 72 -16.42 17.46 4.92
C GLN A 72 -16.79 17.94 6.32
N TYR A 73 -17.73 18.87 6.38
CA TYR A 73 -18.25 19.37 7.65
C TYR A 73 -19.64 19.99 7.52
N ASP A 74 -20.32 20.13 8.65
CA ASP A 74 -21.54 20.90 8.80
C ASP A 74 -21.34 21.97 9.88
N TYR A 75 -21.79 23.19 9.64
CA TYR A 75 -21.61 24.32 10.57
C TYR A 75 -22.10 24.04 12.00
N ASN A 76 -23.07 23.14 12.22
CA ASN A 76 -23.55 22.80 13.56
C ASN A 76 -22.53 21.99 14.36
N ASN A 77 -21.71 21.18 13.69
CA ASN A 77 -20.75 20.26 14.31
C ASN A 77 -19.31 20.48 13.83
N VAL A 78 -19.03 21.61 13.18
CA VAL A 78 -17.77 21.88 12.47
C VAL A 78 -16.55 21.80 13.38
N ASP A 79 -16.64 22.26 14.64
CA ASP A 79 -15.56 22.16 15.61
C ASP A 79 -15.19 20.70 15.84
N GLN A 80 -16.17 19.87 16.19
CA GLN A 80 -15.94 18.46 16.48
C GLN A 80 -15.40 17.72 15.25
N GLN A 81 -16.01 17.95 14.08
CA GLN A 81 -15.66 17.24 12.86
C GLN A 81 -14.25 17.57 12.38
N LEU A 82 -13.90 18.86 12.33
CA LEU A 82 -12.58 19.27 11.85
C LEU A 82 -11.47 19.04 12.87
N HIS A 83 -11.76 19.09 14.18
CA HIS A 83 -10.79 18.67 15.19
C HIS A 83 -10.52 17.17 15.14
N ALA A 84 -11.54 16.33 14.97
CA ALA A 84 -11.35 14.88 14.84
C ALA A 84 -10.48 14.52 13.62
N ALA A 85 -10.55 15.30 12.55
CA ALA A 85 -9.69 15.11 11.37
C ALA A 85 -8.19 15.26 11.69
N THR A 86 -7.82 16.00 12.75
CA THR A 86 -6.42 16.18 13.14
C THR A 86 -5.77 14.90 13.66
N ASP A 87 -6.55 13.91 14.12
CA ASP A 87 -6.03 12.66 14.68
C ASP A 87 -5.32 11.80 13.63
N GLY A 88 -5.71 11.90 12.37
CA GLY A 88 -5.06 11.21 11.25
C GLY A 88 -3.95 12.04 10.57
N LEU A 89 -3.60 13.21 11.11
CA LEU A 89 -2.52 14.05 10.61
C LEU A 89 -1.29 13.95 11.49
N THR A 90 -0.11 14.12 10.90
CA THR A 90 1.16 13.99 11.60
C THR A 90 2.10 15.16 11.30
N GLY A 91 3.11 15.34 12.17
CA GLY A 91 4.15 16.33 11.98
C GLY A 91 3.63 17.77 11.92
N ASP A 92 4.38 18.64 11.24
CA ASP A 92 4.06 20.08 11.16
C ASP A 92 2.72 20.37 10.46
N PHE A 93 2.27 19.46 9.60
CA PHE A 93 1.00 19.62 8.89
C PHE A 93 -0.19 19.55 9.84
N GLN A 94 -0.17 18.69 10.87
CA GLN A 94 -1.23 18.62 11.89
C GLN A 94 -1.44 19.97 12.58
N GLY A 95 -0.35 20.63 13.01
CA GLY A 95 -0.41 21.94 13.63
C GLY A 95 -0.85 23.05 12.67
N THR A 96 -0.36 23.01 11.42
CA THR A 96 -0.75 23.97 10.39
C THR A 96 -2.24 23.89 10.07
N PHE A 97 -2.77 22.68 9.91
CA PHE A 97 -4.19 22.44 9.66
C PHE A 97 -5.04 22.88 10.87
N THR A 98 -4.63 22.52 12.09
CA THR A 98 -5.32 22.93 13.33
C THR A 98 -5.45 24.45 13.43
N ASN A 99 -4.36 25.19 13.19
CA ASN A 99 -4.40 26.64 13.20
C ASN A 99 -5.35 27.20 12.14
N LEU A 100 -5.36 26.63 10.92
CA LEU A 100 -6.23 27.08 9.84
C LEU A 100 -7.70 26.87 10.18
N ILE A 101 -8.06 25.70 10.74
CA ILE A 101 -9.45 25.41 11.07
C ILE A 101 -9.95 26.32 12.20
N GLU A 102 -9.14 26.56 13.24
CA GLU A 102 -9.54 27.39 14.38
C GLU A 102 -9.63 28.88 14.02
N SER A 103 -8.70 29.38 13.22
CA SER A 103 -8.60 30.81 12.93
C SER A 103 -9.49 31.29 11.79
N VAL A 104 -9.82 30.41 10.83
CA VAL A 104 -10.51 30.81 9.59
C VAL A 104 -11.73 29.94 9.31
N ILE A 105 -11.58 28.60 9.28
CA ILE A 105 -12.63 27.73 8.72
C ILE A 105 -13.82 27.59 9.67
N ILE A 106 -13.59 27.24 10.94
CA ILE A 106 -14.66 27.07 11.94
C ILE A 106 -15.45 28.38 12.12
N PRO A 107 -14.81 29.56 12.34
CA PRO A 107 -15.55 30.82 12.43
C PRO A 107 -16.36 31.13 11.17
N GLY A 108 -15.76 30.99 9.99
CA GLY A 108 -16.42 31.28 8.72
C GLY A 108 -17.57 30.32 8.40
N ALA A 109 -17.42 29.03 8.74
CA ALA A 109 -18.46 28.03 8.58
C ALA A 109 -19.69 28.33 9.44
N LYS A 110 -19.49 28.74 10.70
CA LYS A 110 -20.59 29.13 11.59
C LYS A 110 -21.27 30.42 11.15
N GLU A 111 -20.48 31.43 10.79
CA GLU A 111 -21.01 32.73 10.38
C GLU A 111 -21.91 32.61 9.14
N LYS A 112 -21.49 31.80 8.16
CA LYS A 112 -22.21 31.64 6.88
C LYS A 112 -23.08 30.38 6.81
N SER A 113 -23.21 29.66 7.93
CA SER A 113 -23.93 28.38 8.00
C SER A 113 -23.54 27.42 6.87
N LEU A 114 -22.23 27.20 6.70
CA LEU A 114 -21.68 26.38 5.63
C LEU A 114 -21.77 24.88 5.95
N THR A 115 -22.22 24.12 4.96
CA THR A 115 -22.10 22.66 4.96
C THR A 115 -21.35 22.25 3.70
N VAL A 116 -20.32 21.43 3.86
CA VAL A 116 -19.48 20.90 2.79
C VAL A 116 -19.60 19.39 2.79
N GLN A 117 -19.99 18.82 1.66
CA GLN A 117 -20.01 17.37 1.42
C GLN A 117 -18.90 17.00 0.44
N VAL A 118 -18.21 15.89 0.71
CA VAL A 118 -17.09 15.41 -0.10
C VAL A 118 -17.45 14.05 -0.68
N VAL A 119 -17.20 13.88 -1.98
CA VAL A 119 -17.31 12.58 -2.64
C VAL A 119 -15.97 12.26 -3.29
N VAL A 120 -15.39 11.12 -2.93
CA VAL A 120 -14.16 10.61 -3.55
C VAL A 120 -14.53 9.97 -4.88
N GLN A 121 -14.08 10.58 -5.98
CA GLN A 121 -14.34 10.12 -7.35
C GLN A 121 -13.31 9.10 -7.82
N GLY A 122 -12.12 9.10 -7.22
CA GLY A 122 -11.07 8.14 -7.51
C GLY A 122 -9.87 8.36 -6.59
N ALA A 123 -9.17 7.27 -6.32
CA ALA A 123 -7.94 7.23 -5.54
C ALA A 123 -6.89 6.41 -6.29
N ALA A 124 -5.64 6.88 -6.30
CA ALA A 124 -4.52 6.17 -6.89
C ALA A 124 -3.32 6.21 -5.96
N VAL A 125 -2.71 5.04 -5.68
CA VAL A 125 -1.43 4.94 -4.99
C VAL A 125 -0.31 5.12 -6.00
N LEU A 126 0.37 6.26 -5.93
CA LEU A 126 1.47 6.60 -6.83
C LEU A 126 2.75 5.87 -6.44
N ASP A 127 3.00 5.76 -5.14
CA ASP A 127 4.18 5.09 -4.58
C ASP A 127 3.84 4.45 -3.24
N ALA A 128 4.51 3.34 -2.93
CA ALA A 128 4.32 2.58 -1.69
C ALA A 128 5.63 1.89 -1.29
N GLU A 129 6.14 2.26 -0.12
CA GLU A 129 7.27 1.67 0.58
C GLU A 129 6.79 0.89 1.81
N ALA A 130 7.71 0.32 2.59
CA ALA A 130 7.36 -0.46 3.78
C ALA A 130 6.60 0.35 4.84
N ASP A 131 6.96 1.63 5.02
CA ASP A 131 6.42 2.49 6.08
C ASP A 131 5.83 3.82 5.54
N SER A 132 5.77 4.00 4.22
CA SER A 132 5.34 5.25 3.59
C SER A 132 4.57 4.98 2.30
N ALA A 133 3.63 5.85 1.96
CA ALA A 133 2.94 5.78 0.67
C ALA A 133 2.49 7.17 0.23
N THR A 134 2.41 7.37 -1.09
CA THR A 134 1.90 8.60 -1.70
C THR A 134 0.65 8.29 -2.50
N THR A 135 -0.44 8.98 -2.19
CA THR A 135 -1.73 8.86 -2.88
C THR A 135 -2.12 10.14 -3.60
N MET A 136 -2.82 9.98 -4.71
CA MET A 136 -3.54 11.07 -5.39
C MET A 136 -5.04 10.79 -5.35
N LEU A 137 -5.82 11.79 -4.94
CA LEU A 137 -7.28 11.69 -4.86
C LEU A 137 -7.94 12.70 -5.80
N PHE A 138 -9.05 12.29 -6.41
CA PHE A 138 -9.97 13.16 -7.13
C PHE A 138 -11.25 13.30 -6.30
N LEU A 139 -11.56 14.53 -5.91
CA LEU A 139 -12.68 14.82 -5.01
C LEU A 139 -13.66 15.78 -5.67
N ASN A 140 -14.95 15.51 -5.47
CA ASN A 140 -16.01 16.47 -5.70
C ASN A 140 -16.46 17.04 -4.35
N GLN A 141 -16.52 18.37 -4.27
CA GLN A 141 -17.03 19.07 -3.10
C GLN A 141 -18.32 19.79 -3.45
N ILE A 142 -19.32 19.62 -2.60
CA ILE A 142 -20.59 20.32 -2.69
C ILE A 142 -20.73 21.20 -1.46
N THR A 143 -20.77 22.52 -1.67
CA THR A 143 -20.91 23.50 -0.60
C THR A 143 -22.28 24.15 -0.67
N THR A 144 -22.95 24.23 0.48
CA THR A 144 -24.22 24.94 0.68
C THR A 144 -24.07 25.96 1.80
N SER A 145 -24.79 27.08 1.70
CA SER A 145 -24.85 28.11 2.75
C SER A 145 -26.27 28.61 2.96
N SER A 146 -26.52 29.35 4.04
CA SER A 146 -27.82 30.02 4.25
C SER A 146 -28.13 31.09 3.20
N GLU A 147 -27.11 31.64 2.54
CA GLU A 147 -27.24 32.70 1.51
C GLU A 147 -27.33 32.13 0.08
N SER A 148 -26.82 30.92 -0.14
CA SER A 148 -26.84 30.22 -1.41
C SER A 148 -27.22 28.76 -1.19
N PRO A 149 -28.54 28.46 -1.19
CA PRO A 149 -29.03 27.09 -1.03
C PRO A 149 -28.83 26.22 -2.28
N GLU A 150 -28.45 26.83 -3.41
CA GLU A 150 -28.02 26.07 -4.60
C GLU A 150 -26.61 25.53 -4.39
N ALA A 151 -26.48 24.21 -4.42
CA ALA A 151 -25.22 23.49 -4.28
C ALA A 151 -24.18 23.97 -5.30
N VAL A 152 -23.06 24.53 -4.82
CA VAL A 152 -21.89 24.82 -5.67
C VAL A 152 -20.98 23.60 -5.67
N ALA A 153 -20.77 23.01 -6.85
CA ALA A 153 -19.85 21.89 -7.03
C ALA A 153 -18.47 22.37 -7.48
N SER A 154 -17.41 21.91 -6.83
CA SER A 154 -16.02 22.15 -7.21
C SER A 154 -15.22 20.84 -7.27
N GLY A 155 -14.44 20.66 -8.34
CA GLY A 155 -13.52 19.52 -8.49
C GLY A 155 -12.13 19.86 -7.95
N SER A 156 -11.60 19.03 -7.05
CA SER A 156 -10.27 19.20 -6.46
C SER A 156 -9.40 17.95 -6.65
N ARG A 157 -8.08 18.16 -6.64
CA ARG A 157 -7.06 17.11 -6.66
C ARG A 157 -6.10 17.36 -5.51
N VAL A 158 -5.91 16.35 -4.67
CA VAL A 158 -5.02 16.40 -3.51
C VAL A 158 -4.11 15.19 -3.46
#